data_AF-A0A8B9CES3-F1
#
_entry.id   AF-A0A8B9CES3-F1
#
_cell.length_a   1.000
_cell.length_b   1.000
_cell.length_c   1.000
_cell.angle_alpha   90.00
_cell.angle_beta   90.00
_cell.angle_gamma   90.00
#
_symmetry.space_group_name_H-M   'P 1'
#
loop_
_entity.id
_entity.type
_entity.pdbx_description
1 polymer ?
#
loop_
_entity_poly.entity_id
_entity_poly.type
_entity_poly.pdbx_seq_one_letter_code
_entity_poly.pdbx_strand_id
1 'polypeptide(L)'
;LAPSNAAVMPCSPQLLLPAMRKKAVAAAASGGDVVQEHWLVRDMFSFENVGFTRDVGNVKFLVCADCEAGPIGWHCLDDKDSFYVALERVAHE
;
A
#
# COMPACT_ATOMS: atom_id res chain seq x y z
N LEU A 1 -3.46 5.51 11.12
CA LEU A 1 -2.00 5.46 11.38
C LEU A 1 -1.68 6.56 12.37
N ALA A 2 -1.25 6.24 13.59
CA ALA A 2 -0.78 7.27 14.51
C ALA A 2 0.51 7.90 13.93
N PRO A 3 0.69 9.23 13.99
CA PRO A 3 1.78 9.94 13.31
C PRO A 3 3.19 9.56 13.80
N SER A 4 3.30 8.88 14.94
CA SER A 4 4.59 8.53 15.56
C SER A 4 5.31 7.32 14.92
N ASN A 5 4.68 6.60 13.99
CA ASN A 5 5.15 5.28 13.55
C ASN A 5 5.64 5.20 12.09
N ALA A 6 5.86 6.31 11.38
CA ALA A 6 6.56 6.22 10.11
C ALA A 6 7.66 7.24 9.91
N ALA A 7 8.69 6.75 9.22
CA ALA A 7 9.77 7.54 8.69
C ALA A 7 9.56 7.72 7.19
N VAL A 8 9.68 8.97 6.72
CA VAL A 8 9.77 9.27 5.29
C VAL A 8 11.18 8.90 4.83
N MET A 9 11.31 7.97 3.89
CA MET A 9 12.60 7.49 3.38
C MET A 9 13.08 8.36 2.21
N PRO A 10 14.33 8.87 2.22
CA PRO A 10 14.83 9.80 1.19
C PRO A 10 15.16 9.15 -0.16
N CYS A 11 15.18 7.80 -0.24
CA CYS A 11 15.28 7.04 -1.49
C CYS A 11 14.03 6.15 -1.61
N SER A 12 12.88 6.81 -1.62
CA SER A 12 11.59 6.14 -1.67
C SER A 12 11.45 5.37 -3.00
N PRO A 13 11.14 4.07 -2.99
CA PRO A 13 11.03 3.28 -4.21
C PRO A 13 9.89 3.81 -5.09
N GLN A 14 10.13 4.07 -6.38
CA GLN A 14 9.05 4.42 -7.30
C GLN A 14 8.16 3.19 -7.50
N LEU A 15 7.00 3.17 -6.86
CA LEU A 15 6.10 2.04 -6.86
C LEU A 15 4.95 2.31 -7.84
N LEU A 16 4.82 1.43 -8.83
CA LEU A 16 3.68 1.45 -9.73
C LEU A 16 2.48 0.80 -9.02
N LEU A 17 1.52 1.61 -8.62
CA LEU A 17 0.27 1.11 -8.05
C LEU A 17 -0.84 1.15 -9.10
N PRO A 18 -1.53 0.02 -9.36
CA PRO A 18 -2.72 -0.01 -10.22
C PRO A 18 -3.73 1.07 -9.84
N ALA A 19 -4.51 1.59 -10.78
CA ALA A 19 -5.54 2.60 -10.47
C ALA A 19 -6.49 2.15 -9.35
N MET A 20 -6.91 3.09 -8.48
CA MET A 20 -7.84 2.78 -7.40
C MET A 20 -9.16 2.22 -7.93
N ARG A 21 -9.62 1.11 -7.33
CA ARG A 21 -10.87 0.42 -7.66
C ARG A 21 -11.65 0.12 -6.38
N LYS A 22 -12.98 0.19 -6.47
CA LYS A 22 -13.92 -0.13 -5.38
C LYS A 22 -14.16 -1.64 -5.18
N LYS A 23 -13.41 -2.50 -5.87
CA LYS A 23 -13.54 -3.96 -5.79
C LYS A 23 -12.16 -4.57 -5.91
N ALA A 24 -11.82 -5.51 -5.00
CA ALA A 24 -10.50 -6.12 -4.80
C ALA A 24 -9.96 -6.99 -5.97
N VAL A 25 -10.32 -6.68 -7.21
CA VAL A 25 -9.71 -7.27 -8.41
C VAL A 25 -8.52 -6.40 -8.81
N ALA A 26 -7.42 -6.55 -8.07
CA ALA A 26 -6.10 -6.06 -8.45
C ALA A 26 -5.51 -6.98 -9.54
N ALA A 27 -6.27 -7.26 -10.60
CA ALA A 27 -5.70 -7.86 -11.80
C ALA A 27 -5.02 -6.73 -12.58
N ALA A 28 -3.72 -6.88 -12.82
CA ALA A 28 -2.83 -6.01 -13.59
C ALA A 28 -3.60 -5.10 -14.57
N ALA A 29 -4.08 -3.97 -14.03
CA ALA A 29 -4.80 -3.01 -14.83
C ALA A 29 -3.75 -2.33 -15.69
N SER A 30 -4.00 -2.19 -16.98
CA SER A 30 -3.12 -1.55 -17.97
C SER A 30 -2.89 -0.04 -17.72
N GLY A 31 -3.22 0.45 -16.53
CA GLY A 31 -3.08 1.81 -16.05
C GLY A 31 -2.90 1.83 -14.53
N GLY A 32 -1.89 2.56 -14.09
CA GLY A 32 -1.52 2.76 -12.70
C GLY A 32 -0.67 4.01 -12.58
N ASP A 33 -0.54 4.50 -11.36
CA ASP A 33 0.22 5.72 -11.06
C ASP A 33 1.55 5.31 -10.43
N VAL A 34 2.61 6.00 -10.83
CA VAL A 34 3.91 5.89 -10.15
C VAL A 34 3.86 6.78 -8.93
N VAL A 35 3.79 6.17 -7.75
CA VAL A 35 3.78 6.90 -6.48
C VAL A 35 5.20 6.98 -5.93
N GLN A 36 5.62 8.18 -5.57
CA GLN A 36 6.97 8.46 -5.06
C GLN A 36 6.99 8.68 -3.54
N GLU A 37 5.86 9.02 -2.94
CA GLU A 37 5.77 9.28 -1.50
C GLU A 37 5.03 8.15 -0.79
N HIS A 38 5.70 7.52 0.18
CA HIS A 38 5.14 6.39 0.92
C HIS A 38 5.45 6.49 2.42
N TRP A 39 4.48 6.08 3.23
CA TRP A 39 4.75 5.69 4.62
C TRP A 39 5.32 4.28 4.60
N LEU A 40 6.55 4.13 5.10
CA LEU A 40 7.10 2.81 5.40
C LEU A 40 6.65 2.39 6.80
N VAL A 41 5.85 1.33 6.85
CA VAL A 41 5.43 0.66 8.09
C VAL A 41 6.20 -0.65 8.17
N ARG A 42 6.83 -0.90 9.32
CA ARG A 42 7.71 -2.08 9.47
C ARG A 42 7.02 -3.33 9.97
N ASP A 43 5.82 -3.18 10.49
CA ASP A 43 5.12 -4.24 11.20
C ASP A 43 3.65 -4.24 10.80
N MET A 44 3.14 -5.40 10.38
CA MET A 44 1.76 -5.51 9.91
C MET A 44 0.73 -5.25 11.02
N PHE A 45 1.09 -5.49 12.27
CA PHE A 45 0.21 -5.27 13.42
C PHE A 45 0.12 -3.79 13.81
N SER A 46 0.95 -2.93 13.21
CA SER A 46 0.86 -1.48 13.36
C SER A 46 -0.29 -0.86 12.55
N PHE A 47 -0.91 -1.63 11.65
CA PHE A 47 -2.11 -1.20 10.93
C PHE A 47 -3.38 -1.45 11.74
N GLU A 48 -4.23 -0.44 11.82
CA GLU A 48 -5.50 -0.53 12.53
C GLU A 48 -6.60 -1.16 11.65
N ASN A 49 -6.75 -0.68 10.41
CA ASN A 49 -7.80 -1.11 9.48
C ASN A 49 -7.24 -1.24 8.05
N VAL A 50 -6.46 -2.29 7.80
CA VAL A 50 -5.91 -2.60 6.46
C VAL A 50 -6.26 -4.03 6.03
N GLY A 51 -6.63 -4.18 4.76
CA GLY A 51 -6.79 -5.46 4.09
C GLY A 51 -5.63 -5.73 3.14
N PHE A 52 -5.43 -7.00 2.80
CA PHE A 52 -4.43 -7.43 1.81
C PHE A 52 -5.10 -8.17 0.66
N THR A 53 -4.69 -7.88 -0.57
CA THR A 53 -5.15 -8.64 -1.73
C THR A 53 -4.54 -10.05 -1.75
N ARG A 54 -5.07 -10.89 -2.65
CA ARG A 54 -4.32 -12.06 -3.12
C ARG A 54 -2.97 -11.62 -3.67
N ASP A 55 -1.99 -12.50 -3.51
CA ASP A 55 -0.68 -12.35 -4.12
C ASP A 55 -0.80 -12.30 -5.64
N VAL A 56 -0.07 -11.37 -6.23
CA VAL A 56 0.09 -11.27 -7.69
C VAL A 56 1.59 -11.33 -7.95
N GLY A 57 2.10 -12.53 -8.23
CA GLY A 57 3.53 -12.80 -8.28
C GLY A 57 4.12 -12.83 -6.87
N ASN A 58 4.94 -11.84 -6.52
CA ASN A 58 5.57 -11.73 -5.19
C ASN A 58 5.15 -10.48 -4.41
N VAL A 59 4.02 -9.91 -4.80
CA VAL A 59 3.50 -8.65 -4.26
C VAL A 59 2.11 -8.85 -3.68
N LYS A 60 1.86 -8.25 -2.52
CA LYS A 60 0.52 -8.02 -1.99
C LYS A 60 0.22 -6.53 -2.01
N PHE A 61 -0.98 -6.18 -2.44
CA PHE A 61 -1.46 -4.82 -2.34
C PHE A 61 -2.24 -4.62 -1.06
N LEU A 62 -2.10 -3.44 -0.47
CA LEU A 62 -2.89 -3.01 0.68
C LEU A 62 -4.17 -2.35 0.19
N VAL A 63 -5.29 -2.65 0.83
CA VAL A 63 -6.62 -2.08 0.57
C VAL A 63 -7.24 -1.62 1.88
N CYS A 64 -8.27 -0.77 1.82
CA CYS A 64 -9.06 -0.45 3.00
C CYS A 64 -9.84 -1.68 3.47
N ALA A 65 -9.82 -1.98 4.77
CA ALA A 65 -10.54 -3.12 5.34
C ALA A 65 -12.07 -2.94 5.30
N ASP A 66 -12.57 -1.72 5.48
CA ASP A 66 -14.01 -1.44 5.56
C ASP A 66 -14.70 -1.36 4.20
N CYS A 67 -14.07 -0.67 3.23
CA CYS A 67 -14.68 -0.40 1.93
C CYS A 67 -14.04 -1.17 0.76
N GLU A 68 -13.01 -1.98 1.03
CA GLU A 68 -12.27 -2.78 0.05
C GLU A 68 -11.66 -1.97 -1.12
N ALA A 69 -11.62 -0.64 -0.98
CA ALA A 69 -11.05 0.26 -1.96
C ALA A 69 -9.53 0.18 -1.93
N GLY A 70 -8.92 0.12 -3.11
CA GLY A 70 -7.48 0.19 -3.25
C GLY A 70 -7.01 -0.07 -4.68
N PRO A 71 -5.70 -0.23 -4.90
CA PRO A 71 -4.67 -0.39 -3.88
C PRO A 71 -4.21 0.94 -3.26
N ILE A 72 -4.16 0.99 -1.93
CA ILE A 72 -3.65 2.14 -1.14
C ILE A 72 -2.17 1.95 -0.76
N GLY A 73 -1.63 0.75 -0.95
CA GLY A 73 -0.24 0.44 -0.63
C GLY A 73 0.25 -0.86 -1.28
N TRP A 74 1.50 -1.19 -1.00
CA TRP A 74 2.26 -2.27 -1.61
C TRP A 74 3.15 -2.96 -0.58
N HIS A 75 3.31 -4.27 -0.74
CA HIS A 75 4.16 -5.11 0.11
C HIS A 75 4.83 -6.20 -0.72
N CYS A 76 6.14 -6.38 -0.54
CA CYS A 76 6.91 -7.46 -1.15
C CYS A 76 6.92 -8.68 -0.22
N LEU A 77 6.66 -9.88 -0.72
CA LEU A 77 6.74 -11.09 0.11
C LEU A 77 8.19 -11.52 0.41
N ASP A 78 9.17 -11.04 -0.39
CA ASP A 78 10.60 -11.19 -0.09
C ASP A 78 11.00 -10.37 1.15
N ASP A 79 10.35 -9.22 1.36
CA ASP A 79 10.64 -8.29 2.46
C ASP A 79 9.45 -8.21 3.42
N LYS A 80 9.44 -9.12 4.39
CA LYS A 80 8.29 -9.39 5.28
C LYS A 80 7.94 -8.21 6.19
N ASP A 81 8.91 -7.34 6.43
CA ASP A 81 8.83 -6.25 7.40
C ASP A 81 8.78 -4.88 6.69
N SER A 82 8.46 -4.82 5.40
CA SER A 82 8.30 -3.54 4.68
C SER A 82 6.94 -3.44 4.01
N PHE A 83 6.13 -2.53 4.52
CA PHE A 83 4.82 -2.19 4.00
C PHE A 83 4.81 -0.72 3.59
N TYR A 84 4.50 -0.44 2.33
CA TYR A 84 4.52 0.90 1.76
C TYR A 84 3.09 1.39 1.55
N VAL A 85 2.69 2.47 2.21
CA VAL A 85 1.38 3.11 2.00
C VAL A 85 1.55 4.39 1.21
N ALA A 86 0.87 4.49 0.06
CA ALA A 86 0.93 5.65 -0.81
C ALA A 86 0.24 6.86 -0.17
N LEU A 87 0.98 7.95 0.10
CA LEU A 87 0.42 9.16 0.73
C LEU A 87 -0.73 9.74 -0.10
N GLU A 88 -0.57 9.77 -1.42
CA GLU A 88 -1.57 10.35 -2.33
C GLU A 88 -2.89 9.56 -2.39
N ARG A 89 -2.93 8.35 -1.80
CA ARG A 89 -4.11 7.46 -1.84
C ARG A 89 -4.78 7.31 -0.48
N VAL A 90 -4.31 8.04 0.54
CA VAL A 90 -4.88 8.05 1.89
C VAL A 90 -5.08 9.48 2.36
N ALA A 91 -6.12 9.71 3.17
CA ALA A 91 -6.31 10.98 3.83
C ALA A 91 -5.44 11.06 5.10
N HIS A 92 -4.97 12.27 5.42
CA HIS A 92 -4.20 12.57 6.63
C HIS A 92 -5.04 13.51 7.51
N GLU A 93 -5.18 13.18 8.79
CA GLU A 93 -5.83 14.01 9.82
C GLU A 93 -4.88 14.21 11.00
#